data_AF-A0A8H3XJ58-F1
#
_entry.id   AF-A0A8H3XJ58-F1
#
_cell.length_a   1.000
_cell.length_b   1.000
_cell.length_c   1.000
_cell.angle_alpha   90.00
_cell.angle_beta   90.00
_cell.angle_gamma   90.00
#
_symmetry.space_group_name_H-M   'P 1'
#
loop_
_entity.id
_entity.type
_entity.pdbx_description
1 polymer ?
#
loop_
_entity_poly.entity_id
_entity_poly.type
_entity_poly.pdbx_seq_one_letter_code
_entity_poly.pdbx_strand_id
1 'polypeptide(L)'
;MINANEWLDEKIPKNQRAQATHLYIYRQCQSGHTTYSNSCNNCNNRNQNNHVNPPQYHFYNTLLEGELDLSDFVNLQYLYVFGSGRGQDQQQKVTSLKIDKCNNLVNLYFCYPPASNITIGEDKQLITDHNVHKSQVEQLISVIRNIKGLNLDDLKSAAKKIEEENLEQQVSVIKRKLNEDYKLWLDILLETQQEFLQNDSAFARKQLEKVKNRLSNVLTAEEIQELLGKKVEINELESQLNNLKIQEQQQQ
;
A
#
# COMPACT_ATOMS: atom_id res chain seq x y z
N MET A 1 -18.30 -15.98 -12.50
CA MET A 1 -18.00 -14.91 -11.53
C MET A 1 -19.10 -14.94 -10.51
N ILE A 2 -18.81 -14.56 -9.27
CA ILE A 2 -19.76 -14.68 -8.17
C ILE A 2 -19.80 -13.34 -7.45
N ASN A 3 -21.01 -12.86 -7.11
CA ASN A 3 -21.17 -11.67 -6.30
C ASN A 3 -20.44 -11.85 -4.95
N ALA A 4 -19.60 -10.88 -4.58
CA ALA A 4 -18.72 -11.02 -3.43
C ALA A 4 -19.50 -11.17 -2.10
N ASN A 5 -20.56 -10.39 -1.91
CA ASN A 5 -21.37 -10.43 -0.69
C ASN A 5 -22.22 -11.71 -0.59
N GLU A 6 -22.85 -12.14 -1.69
CA GLU A 6 -23.60 -13.41 -1.71
C GLU A 6 -22.68 -14.60 -1.40
N TRP A 7 -21.49 -14.62 -2.02
CA TRP A 7 -20.50 -15.64 -1.76
C TRP A 7 -20.03 -15.62 -0.29
N LEU A 8 -19.82 -14.44 0.28
CA LEU A 8 -19.40 -14.29 1.68
C LEU A 8 -20.49 -14.79 2.65
N ASP A 9 -21.77 -14.51 2.36
CA ASP A 9 -22.92 -15.01 3.13
C ASP A 9 -23.04 -16.54 3.05
N GLU A 10 -22.73 -17.14 1.89
CA GLU A 10 -22.71 -18.59 1.71
C GLU A 10 -21.54 -19.27 2.45
N LYS A 11 -20.34 -18.67 2.39
CA LYS A 11 -19.11 -19.31 2.89
C LYS A 11 -18.81 -19.06 4.36
N ILE A 12 -19.16 -17.88 4.87
CA ILE A 12 -18.89 -17.51 6.27
C ILE A 12 -20.19 -16.99 6.91
N PRO A 13 -20.84 -17.83 7.74
CA PRO A 13 -22.01 -17.41 8.50
C PRO A 13 -21.75 -16.14 9.30
N LYS A 14 -22.73 -15.21 9.33
CA LYS A 14 -22.57 -13.88 9.97
C LYS A 14 -22.09 -13.94 11.42
N ASN A 15 -22.55 -14.92 12.18
CA ASN A 15 -22.17 -15.11 13.58
C ASN A 15 -20.71 -15.54 13.78
N GLN A 16 -19.99 -15.95 12.74
CA GLN A 16 -18.57 -16.32 12.81
C GLN A 16 -17.63 -15.19 12.35
N ARG A 17 -18.13 -14.23 11.57
CA ARG A 17 -17.32 -13.17 10.93
C ARG A 17 -16.55 -12.32 11.93
N ALA A 18 -17.19 -11.97 13.05
CA ALA A 18 -16.57 -11.18 14.10
C ALA A 18 -15.37 -11.87 14.76
N GLN A 19 -15.24 -13.20 14.66
CA GLN A 19 -14.12 -13.95 15.24
C GLN A 19 -12.95 -14.09 14.25
N ALA A 20 -13.19 -13.87 12.97
CA ALA A 20 -12.21 -14.04 11.91
C ALA A 20 -11.09 -13.00 12.06
N THR A 21 -9.85 -13.48 12.10
CA THR A 21 -8.66 -12.61 12.09
C THR A 21 -7.99 -12.56 10.72
N HIS A 22 -8.21 -13.58 9.89
CA HIS A 22 -7.60 -13.65 8.57
C HIS A 22 -8.61 -14.09 7.51
N LEU A 23 -8.60 -13.40 6.37
CA LEU A 23 -9.39 -13.74 5.19
C LEU A 23 -8.52 -13.71 3.96
N TYR A 24 -8.35 -14.88 3.35
CA TYR A 24 -7.56 -15.06 2.14
C TYR A 24 -8.44 -15.59 1.02
N ILE A 25 -8.51 -14.85 -0.08
CA ILE A 25 -9.32 -15.14 -1.25
C ILE A 25 -8.38 -15.19 -2.45
N TYR A 26 -8.10 -16.40 -2.91
CA TYR A 26 -7.22 -16.67 -4.04
C TYR A 26 -8.02 -17.13 -5.24
N ARG A 27 -7.70 -16.56 -6.40
CA ARG A 27 -8.15 -17.09 -7.67
C ARG A 27 -7.42 -18.38 -8.06
N GLN A 28 -6.13 -18.48 -7.77
CA GLN A 28 -5.35 -19.67 -8.10
C GLN A 28 -5.54 -20.75 -7.04
N CYS A 29 -5.27 -22.02 -7.40
CA CYS A 29 -5.09 -23.06 -6.40
C CYS A 29 -3.67 -22.98 -5.80
N GLN A 30 -3.51 -23.43 -4.55
CA GLN A 30 -2.30 -23.31 -3.72
C GLN A 30 -1.00 -23.87 -4.36
N SER A 31 -1.08 -24.68 -5.42
CA SER A 31 0.06 -25.30 -6.10
C SER A 31 0.33 -24.76 -7.51
N GLY A 32 -0.18 -23.58 -7.87
CA GLY A 32 0.05 -22.98 -9.19
C GLY A 32 -0.65 -23.72 -10.35
N HIS A 33 -1.59 -24.61 -10.04
CA HIS A 33 -2.42 -25.27 -11.05
C HIS A 33 -3.32 -24.22 -11.73
N THR A 34 -3.22 -24.12 -13.05
CA THR A 34 -4.03 -23.26 -13.90
C THR A 34 -5.40 -23.83 -14.20
N THR A 35 -5.64 -25.10 -13.87
CA THR A 35 -6.91 -25.78 -14.10
C THR A 35 -7.93 -25.40 -13.04
N TYR A 36 -8.93 -24.63 -13.47
CA TYR A 36 -10.18 -24.20 -12.82
C TYR A 36 -11.08 -25.36 -12.38
N SER A 37 -10.50 -26.37 -11.75
CA SER A 37 -11.20 -27.57 -11.33
C SER A 37 -11.71 -27.35 -9.92
N ASN A 38 -13.04 -27.23 -9.80
CA ASN A 38 -13.78 -27.36 -8.54
C ASN A 38 -13.50 -28.70 -7.81
N SER A 39 -12.71 -29.60 -8.42
CA SER A 39 -12.33 -30.93 -7.98
C SER A 39 -10.86 -31.03 -7.55
N CYS A 40 -10.15 -29.91 -7.33
CA CYS A 40 -8.79 -30.00 -6.83
C CYS A 40 -8.77 -30.50 -5.37
N ASN A 41 -8.47 -31.78 -5.18
CA ASN A 41 -8.41 -32.43 -3.87
C ASN A 41 -7.47 -31.72 -2.87
N ASN A 42 -6.37 -31.11 -3.34
CA ASN A 42 -5.45 -30.35 -2.47
C ASN A 42 -6.04 -29.02 -1.98
N CYS A 43 -6.91 -28.38 -2.79
CA CYS A 43 -7.56 -27.12 -2.45
C CYS A 43 -8.88 -27.33 -1.70
N ASN A 44 -9.62 -28.41 -1.97
CA ASN A 44 -10.87 -28.75 -1.27
C ASN A 44 -10.66 -29.35 0.13
N ASN A 45 -9.57 -30.12 0.35
CA ASN A 45 -9.31 -30.75 1.65
C ASN A 45 -8.63 -29.82 2.68
N ARG A 46 -8.14 -28.63 2.28
CA ARG A 46 -7.42 -27.70 3.17
C ARG A 46 -8.25 -26.58 3.78
N ASN A 47 -9.54 -26.49 3.47
CA ASN A 47 -10.49 -25.66 4.23
C ASN A 47 -10.63 -26.12 5.71
N GLN A 48 -9.97 -27.20 6.10
CA GLN A 48 -9.89 -27.70 7.48
C GLN A 48 -9.08 -26.79 8.42
N ASN A 49 -8.31 -25.83 7.92
CA ASN A 49 -7.64 -24.82 8.78
C ASN A 49 -8.60 -23.75 9.34
N ASN A 50 -9.88 -23.76 8.95
CA ASN A 50 -10.93 -22.92 9.55
C ASN A 50 -11.22 -23.29 11.03
N HIS A 51 -10.61 -24.36 11.55
CA HIS A 51 -10.74 -24.81 12.95
C HIS A 51 -9.67 -24.25 13.90
N VAL A 52 -8.77 -23.39 13.42
CA VAL A 52 -7.83 -22.66 14.29
C VAL A 52 -8.60 -21.62 15.09
N ASN A 53 -8.24 -21.42 16.36
CA ASN A 53 -8.78 -20.33 17.18
C ASN A 53 -7.67 -19.27 17.37
N PRO A 54 -7.80 -18.05 16.82
CA PRO A 54 -8.97 -17.53 16.09
C PRO A 54 -9.10 -18.04 14.65
N PRO A 55 -10.32 -18.07 14.08
CA PRO A 55 -10.58 -18.61 12.75
C PRO A 55 -9.85 -17.83 11.65
N GLN A 56 -9.23 -18.59 10.75
CA GLN A 56 -8.53 -18.11 9.56
C GLN A 56 -9.14 -18.75 8.34
N TYR A 57 -9.69 -17.94 7.44
CA TYR A 57 -10.40 -18.42 6.26
C TYR A 57 -9.52 -18.34 5.03
N HIS A 58 -9.31 -19.48 4.37
CA HIS A 58 -8.60 -19.56 3.10
C HIS A 58 -9.53 -20.12 2.03
N PHE A 59 -9.71 -19.36 0.97
CA PHE A 59 -10.51 -19.76 -0.17
C PHE A 59 -9.67 -19.70 -1.43
N TYR A 60 -9.71 -20.79 -2.19
CA TYR A 60 -9.01 -20.92 -3.46
C TYR A 60 -10.01 -21.03 -4.60
N ASN A 61 -9.55 -20.84 -5.84
CA ASN A 61 -10.38 -20.89 -7.05
C ASN A 61 -11.60 -19.94 -6.98
N THR A 62 -11.46 -18.80 -6.32
CA THR A 62 -12.56 -17.86 -6.09
C THR A 62 -12.34 -16.59 -6.91
N LEU A 63 -13.32 -16.27 -7.76
CA LEU A 63 -13.35 -15.07 -8.59
C LEU A 63 -14.59 -14.24 -8.26
N LEU A 64 -14.37 -13.17 -7.49
CA LEU A 64 -15.42 -12.29 -6.97
C LEU A 64 -15.64 -11.09 -7.88
N GLU A 65 -16.88 -10.60 -7.89
CA GLU A 65 -17.27 -9.36 -8.53
C GLU A 65 -18.21 -8.53 -7.65
N GLY A 66 -18.28 -7.22 -7.94
CA GLY A 66 -19.16 -6.29 -7.23
C GLY A 66 -18.57 -5.80 -5.91
N GLU A 67 -19.44 -5.55 -4.93
CA GLU A 67 -19.04 -5.07 -3.60
C GLU A 67 -18.64 -6.22 -2.69
N LEU A 68 -17.50 -6.08 -2.01
CA LEU A 68 -17.05 -6.92 -0.90
C LEU A 68 -17.18 -6.14 0.42
N ASP A 69 -18.24 -6.41 1.18
CA ASP A 69 -18.52 -5.79 2.47
C ASP A 69 -18.01 -6.65 3.63
N LEU A 70 -16.98 -6.16 4.30
CA LEU A 70 -16.35 -6.83 5.44
C LEU A 70 -16.71 -6.16 6.78
N SER A 71 -17.78 -5.35 6.82
CA SER A 71 -18.21 -4.62 8.02
C SER A 71 -18.47 -5.50 9.26
N ASP A 72 -18.80 -6.78 9.07
CA ASP A 72 -19.03 -7.74 10.14
C ASP A 72 -17.72 -8.36 10.70
N PHE A 73 -16.57 -8.12 10.04
CA PHE A 73 -15.27 -8.69 10.37
C PHE A 73 -14.46 -7.75 11.28
N VAL A 74 -15.04 -7.37 12.41
CA VAL A 74 -14.47 -6.36 13.32
C VAL A 74 -13.07 -6.69 13.86
N ASN A 75 -12.70 -7.97 13.92
CA ASN A 75 -11.39 -8.45 14.37
C ASN A 75 -10.43 -8.82 13.24
N LEU A 76 -10.77 -8.52 11.98
CA LEU A 76 -9.93 -8.85 10.83
C LEU A 76 -8.60 -8.10 10.92
N GLN A 77 -7.50 -8.85 10.83
CA GLN A 77 -6.13 -8.35 10.85
C GLN A 77 -5.47 -8.45 9.47
N TYR A 78 -5.84 -9.47 8.69
CA TYR A 78 -5.23 -9.74 7.38
C TYR A 78 -6.31 -9.99 6.34
N LEU A 79 -6.29 -9.20 5.26
CA LEU A 79 -7.09 -9.39 4.07
C LEU A 79 -6.18 -9.57 2.85
N TYR A 80 -6.29 -10.72 2.20
CA TYR A 80 -5.60 -11.01 0.95
C TYR A 80 -6.61 -11.36 -0.13
N VAL A 81 -6.62 -10.60 -1.21
CA VAL A 81 -7.47 -10.84 -2.38
C VAL A 81 -6.57 -10.91 -3.60
N PHE A 82 -6.39 -12.12 -4.15
CA PHE A 82 -5.37 -12.42 -5.14
C PHE A 82 -6.00 -12.84 -6.48
N GLY A 83 -5.71 -12.08 -7.54
CA GLY A 83 -5.95 -12.47 -8.94
C GLY A 83 -4.85 -13.41 -9.48
N SER A 84 -5.08 -14.09 -10.61
CA SER A 84 -4.13 -15.09 -11.12
C SER A 84 -3.15 -14.58 -12.17
N GLY A 85 -3.21 -13.29 -12.53
CA GLY A 85 -2.29 -12.67 -13.48
C GLY A 85 -2.81 -11.36 -14.06
N ARG A 86 -2.08 -10.79 -15.03
CA ARG A 86 -2.32 -9.44 -15.59
C ARG A 86 -3.47 -9.37 -16.60
N GLY A 87 -3.93 -10.50 -17.17
CA GLY A 87 -5.07 -10.50 -18.09
C GLY A 87 -6.35 -10.03 -17.40
N GLN A 88 -7.25 -9.32 -18.10
CA GLN A 88 -8.52 -8.85 -17.51
C GLN A 88 -9.41 -10.00 -17.04
N ASP A 89 -9.36 -11.10 -17.79
CA ASP A 89 -10.02 -12.35 -17.44
C ASP A 89 -9.43 -12.94 -16.17
N GLN A 90 -8.16 -12.61 -15.85
CA GLN A 90 -7.20 -12.88 -14.75
C GLN A 90 -7.46 -12.31 -13.35
N GLN A 91 -8.04 -11.11 -13.35
CA GLN A 91 -8.11 -10.23 -12.19
C GLN A 91 -9.36 -10.48 -11.37
N GLN A 92 -9.33 -10.10 -10.09
CA GLN A 92 -10.55 -9.99 -9.29
C GLN A 92 -11.38 -8.80 -9.81
N LYS A 93 -12.70 -8.92 -9.82
CA LYS A 93 -13.61 -7.89 -10.36
C LYS A 93 -14.39 -7.17 -9.27
N VAL A 94 -13.84 -7.13 -8.06
CA VAL A 94 -14.40 -6.40 -6.92
C VAL A 94 -14.29 -4.90 -7.21
N THR A 95 -15.42 -4.22 -7.27
CA THR A 95 -15.51 -2.79 -7.61
C THR A 95 -15.53 -1.89 -6.38
N SER A 96 -15.92 -2.43 -5.22
CA SER A 96 -16.01 -1.71 -3.95
C SER A 96 -15.59 -2.62 -2.79
N LEU A 97 -14.83 -2.08 -1.84
CA LEU A 97 -14.38 -2.78 -0.64
C LEU A 97 -14.76 -1.98 0.60
N LYS A 98 -15.68 -2.48 1.42
CA LYS A 98 -16.05 -1.84 2.70
C LYS A 98 -15.31 -2.50 3.84
N ILE A 99 -14.38 -1.77 4.46
CA ILE A 99 -13.58 -2.22 5.61
C ILE A 99 -13.62 -1.21 6.76
N ASP A 100 -14.59 -0.30 6.78
CA ASP A 100 -14.67 0.81 7.74
C ASP A 100 -14.76 0.35 9.19
N LYS A 101 -15.30 -0.86 9.42
CA LYS A 101 -15.42 -1.47 10.74
C LYS A 101 -14.30 -2.47 11.07
N CYS A 102 -13.36 -2.69 10.16
CA CYS A 102 -12.21 -3.58 10.35
C CYS A 102 -11.06 -2.85 11.07
N ASN A 103 -11.30 -2.42 12.30
CA ASN A 103 -10.36 -1.56 13.06
C ASN A 103 -9.00 -2.22 13.33
N ASN A 104 -8.94 -3.54 13.32
CA ASN A 104 -7.73 -4.32 13.56
C ASN A 104 -6.95 -4.65 12.27
N LEU A 105 -7.38 -4.17 11.10
CA LEU A 105 -6.79 -4.54 9.82
C LEU A 105 -5.40 -3.94 9.67
N VAL A 106 -4.37 -4.78 9.80
CA VAL A 106 -2.96 -4.38 9.69
C VAL A 106 -2.45 -4.60 8.26
N ASN A 107 -2.95 -5.64 7.59
CA ASN A 107 -2.46 -6.03 6.27
C ASN A 107 -3.61 -6.14 5.27
N LEU A 108 -3.57 -5.29 4.25
CA LEU A 108 -4.46 -5.31 3.11
C LEU A 108 -3.64 -5.56 1.85
N TYR A 109 -3.88 -6.67 1.18
CA TYR A 109 -3.20 -7.03 -0.04
C TYR A 109 -4.20 -7.35 -1.15
N PHE A 110 -4.15 -6.54 -2.21
CA PHE A 110 -5.00 -6.71 -3.38
C PHE A 110 -4.12 -6.85 -4.62
N CYS A 111 -4.00 -8.07 -5.14
CA CYS A 111 -3.15 -8.34 -6.29
C CYS A 111 -3.92 -8.16 -7.60
N TYR A 112 -3.41 -7.29 -8.47
CA TYR A 112 -4.05 -6.92 -9.74
C TYR A 112 -5.49 -6.44 -9.53
N PRO A 113 -5.69 -5.33 -8.78
CA PRO A 113 -7.02 -4.74 -8.64
C PRO A 113 -7.59 -4.43 -10.03
N PRO A 114 -8.92 -4.48 -10.20
CA PRO A 114 -9.53 -4.13 -11.47
C PRO A 114 -9.10 -2.71 -11.88
N ALA A 115 -9.03 -2.46 -13.18
CA ALA A 115 -8.55 -1.19 -13.74
C ALA A 115 -9.34 0.04 -13.25
N SER A 116 -10.55 -0.17 -12.72
CA SER A 116 -11.34 0.81 -11.97
C SER A 116 -10.92 0.78 -10.49
N ASN A 117 -10.43 1.92 -9.98
CA ASN A 117 -10.08 2.12 -8.56
C ASN A 117 -11.11 1.48 -7.64
N ILE A 118 -10.68 0.55 -6.78
CA ILE A 118 -11.51 0.05 -5.68
C ILE A 118 -11.78 1.23 -4.75
N THR A 119 -13.05 1.58 -4.56
CA THR A 119 -13.46 2.54 -3.53
C THR A 119 -13.37 1.86 -2.16
N ILE A 120 -12.60 2.42 -1.22
CA ILE A 120 -12.57 1.97 0.18
C ILE A 120 -13.30 2.98 1.09
N GLY A 121 -14.54 2.69 1.45
CA GLY A 121 -15.30 3.55 2.38
C GLY A 121 -15.34 5.02 1.97
N GLU A 122 -15.87 5.88 2.84
CA GLU A 122 -16.01 7.32 2.53
C GLU A 122 -14.71 8.13 2.75
N ASP A 123 -13.70 7.56 3.45
CA ASP A 123 -12.55 8.34 3.94
C ASP A 123 -11.14 7.81 3.58
N LYS A 124 -10.99 6.73 2.81
CA LYS A 124 -9.66 6.15 2.53
C LYS A 124 -9.49 5.74 1.07
N GLN A 125 -8.54 6.36 0.36
CA GLN A 125 -8.12 5.86 -0.95
C GLN A 125 -7.09 4.73 -0.80
N LEU A 126 -7.29 3.60 -1.50
CA LEU A 126 -6.28 2.54 -1.64
C LEU A 126 -5.14 3.08 -2.52
N ILE A 127 -4.05 3.55 -1.93
CA ILE A 127 -2.85 3.91 -2.71
C ILE A 127 -2.16 2.60 -3.10
N THR A 128 -2.41 2.16 -4.34
CA THR A 128 -1.69 1.08 -5.00
C THR A 128 -0.57 1.64 -5.85
N ASP A 129 0.46 0.84 -6.14
CA ASP A 129 1.51 1.20 -7.10
C ASP A 129 0.93 1.62 -8.47
N HIS A 130 -0.25 1.11 -8.84
CA HIS A 130 -0.94 1.51 -10.08
C HIS A 130 -1.46 2.95 -10.04
N ASN A 131 -1.98 3.39 -8.89
CA ASN A 131 -2.52 4.75 -8.71
C ASN A 131 -1.42 5.82 -8.74
N VAL A 132 -0.22 5.46 -8.26
CA VAL A 132 0.93 6.36 -8.28
C VAL A 132 1.46 6.51 -9.70
N HIS A 133 1.72 5.40 -10.41
CA HIS A 133 2.15 5.48 -11.81
C HIS A 133 1.12 6.22 -12.67
N LYS A 134 -0.18 6.08 -12.39
CA LYS A 134 -1.23 6.84 -13.07
C LYS A 134 -1.14 8.34 -12.77
N SER A 135 -1.01 8.74 -11.50
CA SER A 135 -0.83 10.15 -11.11
C SER A 135 0.41 10.75 -11.77
N GLN A 136 1.54 10.04 -11.74
CA GLN A 136 2.80 10.46 -12.37
C GLN A 136 2.66 10.62 -13.89
N VAL A 137 1.95 9.69 -14.54
CA VAL A 137 1.65 9.76 -15.98
C VAL A 137 0.68 10.91 -16.29
N GLU A 138 -0.33 11.15 -15.45
CA GLU A 138 -1.26 12.27 -15.61
C GLU A 138 -0.56 13.63 -15.40
N GLN A 139 0.37 13.73 -14.44
CA GLN A 139 1.22 14.90 -14.27
C GLN A 139 2.05 15.15 -15.53
N LEU A 140 2.76 14.14 -16.06
CA LEU A 140 3.52 14.25 -17.31
C LEU A 140 2.63 14.63 -18.51
N ILE A 141 1.46 13.98 -18.65
CA ILE A 141 0.51 14.28 -19.73
C ILE A 141 -0.03 15.71 -19.60
N SER A 142 -0.28 16.21 -18.39
CA SER A 142 -0.76 17.57 -18.17
C SER A 142 0.28 18.62 -18.58
N VAL A 143 1.55 18.36 -18.27
CA VAL A 143 2.69 19.19 -18.71
C VAL A 143 2.77 19.17 -20.24
N ILE A 144 2.67 17.99 -20.86
CA ILE A 144 2.75 17.83 -22.33
C ILE A 144 1.54 18.47 -23.06
N ARG A 145 0.32 18.36 -22.51
CA ARG A 145 -0.92 18.86 -23.15
C ARG A 145 -1.06 20.37 -23.13
N ASN A 146 -0.48 21.06 -22.16
CA ASN A 146 -0.63 22.51 -22.00
C ASN A 146 0.31 23.34 -22.91
N ILE A 147 0.89 22.73 -23.95
CA ILE A 147 2.01 23.34 -24.67
C ILE A 147 1.61 23.97 -26.01
N LYS A 148 1.63 25.31 -26.02
CA LYS A 148 2.34 26.07 -27.07
C LYS A 148 3.67 26.54 -26.47
N GLY A 149 4.78 25.95 -26.89
CA GLY A 149 6.14 26.26 -26.40
C GLY A 149 6.56 25.39 -25.20
N LEU A 150 7.31 24.32 -25.46
CA LEU A 150 7.86 23.43 -24.42
C LEU A 150 8.88 24.23 -23.59
N ASN A 151 8.56 24.54 -22.35
CA ASN A 151 9.53 25.07 -21.40
C ASN A 151 10.26 23.90 -20.73
N LEU A 152 11.58 23.87 -20.88
CA LEU A 152 12.45 22.83 -20.31
C LEU A 152 12.42 22.85 -18.77
N ASP A 153 12.21 24.03 -18.16
CA ASP A 153 12.18 24.18 -16.71
C ASP A 153 10.90 23.58 -16.10
N ASP A 154 9.75 23.71 -16.76
CA ASP A 154 8.49 23.07 -16.36
C ASP A 154 8.63 21.54 -16.36
N LEU A 155 9.26 20.98 -17.40
CA LEU A 155 9.50 19.55 -17.50
C LEU A 155 10.46 19.05 -16.41
N LYS A 156 11.50 19.84 -16.12
CA LYS A 156 12.48 19.55 -15.06
C LYS A 156 11.84 19.58 -13.68
N SER A 157 10.97 20.55 -13.42
CA SER A 157 10.21 20.66 -12.17
C SER A 157 9.24 19.48 -11.99
N ALA A 158 8.52 19.11 -13.04
CA ALA A 158 7.61 17.96 -13.01
C ALA A 158 8.36 16.63 -12.77
N ALA A 159 9.50 16.43 -13.42
CA ALA A 159 10.32 15.23 -13.23
C ALA A 159 10.83 15.11 -11.77
N LYS A 160 11.33 16.20 -11.19
CA LYS A 160 11.80 16.23 -9.79
C LYS A 160 10.66 15.96 -8.81
N LYS A 161 9.47 16.51 -9.04
CA LYS A 161 8.31 16.27 -8.20
C LYS A 161 7.86 14.81 -8.23
N ILE A 162 7.91 14.18 -9.41
CA ILE A 162 7.61 12.74 -9.56
C ILE A 162 8.61 11.89 -8.77
N GLU A 163 9.88 12.26 -8.79
CA GLU A 163 10.94 11.59 -8.04
C GLU A 163 10.75 11.74 -6.52
N GLU A 164 10.44 12.95 -6.05
CA GLU A 164 10.07 13.24 -4.66
C GLU A 164 8.89 12.38 -4.20
N GLU A 165 7.76 12.39 -4.93
CA GLU A 165 6.56 11.59 -4.63
C GLU A 165 6.87 10.08 -4.58
N ASN A 166 7.77 9.59 -5.44
CA ASN A 166 8.19 8.19 -5.44
C ASN A 166 9.00 7.83 -4.20
N LEU A 167 9.94 8.68 -3.79
CA LEU A 167 10.74 8.48 -2.59
C LEU A 167 9.88 8.52 -1.32
N GLU A 168 8.96 9.49 -1.22
CA GLU A 168 8.00 9.58 -0.11
C GLU A 168 7.14 8.32 0.00
N GLN A 169 6.70 7.76 -1.13
CA GLN A 169 5.94 6.53 -1.13
C GLN A 169 6.76 5.34 -0.63
N GLN A 170 8.02 5.21 -1.04
CA GLN A 170 8.88 4.14 -0.55
C GLN A 170 9.06 4.20 0.98
N VAL A 171 9.20 5.41 1.53
CA VAL A 171 9.19 5.64 2.98
C VAL A 171 7.86 5.21 3.60
N SER A 172 6.73 5.61 3.00
CA SER A 172 5.38 5.23 3.46
C SER A 172 5.16 3.71 3.46
N VAL A 173 5.66 2.99 2.45
CA VAL A 173 5.55 1.53 2.36
C VAL A 173 6.25 0.86 3.55
N ILE A 174 7.45 1.31 3.91
CA ILE A 174 8.17 0.78 5.08
C ILE A 174 7.42 1.15 6.36
N LYS A 175 6.97 2.41 6.48
CA LYS A 175 6.19 2.89 7.64
C LYS A 175 4.90 2.07 7.87
N ARG A 176 4.21 1.62 6.82
CA ARG A 176 3.01 0.78 6.94
C ARG A 176 3.27 -0.61 7.53
N LYS A 177 4.50 -1.13 7.41
CA LYS A 177 4.88 -2.44 8.00
C LYS A 177 5.13 -2.37 9.50
N LEU A 178 5.29 -1.16 10.05
CA LEU A 178 5.55 -0.93 11.47
C LEU A 178 4.25 -0.81 12.26
N ASN A 179 4.29 -1.12 13.56
CA ASN A 179 3.21 -0.77 14.48
C ASN A 179 3.26 0.74 14.82
N GLU A 180 2.22 1.28 15.47
CA GLU A 180 2.13 2.71 15.77
C GLU A 180 3.31 3.26 16.58
N ASP A 181 3.80 2.51 17.57
CA ASP A 181 4.97 2.93 18.36
C ASP A 181 6.21 3.06 17.50
N TYR A 182 6.48 2.09 16.62
CA TYR A 182 7.65 2.12 15.74
C TYR A 182 7.47 3.12 14.58
N LYS A 183 6.24 3.40 14.14
CA LYS A 183 5.96 4.52 13.22
C LYS A 183 6.36 5.85 13.84
N LEU A 184 6.00 6.08 15.11
CA LEU A 184 6.39 7.29 15.85
C LEU A 184 7.91 7.39 15.98
N TRP A 185 8.59 6.29 16.33
CA TRP A 185 10.05 6.27 16.39
C TRP A 185 10.70 6.54 15.02
N LEU A 186 10.11 6.03 13.94
CA LEU A 186 10.58 6.33 12.59
C LEU A 186 10.42 7.81 12.25
N ASP A 187 9.30 8.44 12.59
CA ASP A 187 9.10 9.88 12.37
C ASP A 187 10.14 10.70 13.14
N ILE A 188 10.35 10.37 14.42
CA ILE A 188 11.40 11.01 15.24
C ILE A 188 12.78 10.81 14.61
N LEU A 189 13.08 9.63 14.04
CA LEU A 189 14.35 9.37 13.37
C LEU A 189 14.55 10.35 12.20
N LEU A 190 13.55 10.47 11.33
CA LEU A 190 13.60 11.27 10.11
C LEU A 190 13.68 12.78 10.43
N GLU A 191 12.92 13.24 11.42
CA GLU A 191 12.99 14.63 11.91
C GLU A 191 14.35 14.94 12.55
N THR A 192 14.86 14.03 13.39
CA THR A 192 16.17 14.21 14.04
C THR A 192 17.30 14.23 13.01
N GLN A 193 17.20 13.44 11.94
CA GLN A 193 18.14 13.47 10.82
C GLN A 193 18.13 14.83 10.13
N GLN A 194 16.95 15.41 9.89
CA GLN A 194 16.82 16.72 9.26
C GLN A 194 17.43 17.82 10.13
N GLU A 195 17.16 17.81 11.43
CA GLU A 195 17.76 18.74 12.41
C GLU A 195 19.29 18.59 12.46
N PHE A 196 19.78 17.35 12.46
CA PHE A 196 21.22 17.06 12.42
C PHE A 196 21.88 17.63 11.16
N LEU A 197 21.25 17.50 10.00
CA LEU A 197 21.79 18.03 8.74
C LEU A 197 21.80 19.56 8.68
N GLN A 198 20.88 20.23 9.38
CA GLN A 198 20.81 21.70 9.41
C GLN A 198 21.78 22.32 10.42
N ASN A 199 21.88 21.75 11.62
CA ASN A 199 22.51 22.39 12.76
C ASN A 199 23.76 21.66 13.30
N ASP A 200 24.10 20.48 12.76
CA ASP A 200 25.21 19.60 13.18
C ASP A 200 25.44 19.56 14.70
N SER A 201 24.36 19.38 15.46
CA SER A 201 24.43 19.40 16.91
C SER A 201 24.82 18.03 17.46
N ALA A 202 25.79 18.01 18.38
CA ALA A 202 26.18 16.79 19.10
C ALA A 202 25.00 16.14 19.85
N PHE A 203 24.03 16.95 20.27
CA PHE A 203 22.77 16.48 20.85
C PHE A 203 21.93 15.72 19.83
N ALA A 204 21.66 16.29 18.64
CA ALA A 204 20.90 15.63 17.58
C ALA A 204 21.56 14.32 17.14
N ARG A 205 22.89 14.30 16.99
CA ARG A 205 23.64 13.07 16.68
C ARG A 205 23.43 11.98 17.74
N LYS A 206 23.44 12.35 19.02
CA LYS A 206 23.19 11.39 20.12
C LYS A 206 21.75 10.91 20.16
N GLN A 207 20.77 11.76 19.84
CA GLN A 207 19.37 11.36 19.74
C GLN A 207 19.14 10.43 18.56
N LEU A 208 19.72 10.75 17.40
CA LEU A 208 19.64 9.93 16.19
C LEU A 208 20.11 8.49 16.47
N GLU A 209 21.26 8.33 17.12
CA GLU A 209 21.76 6.99 17.45
C GLU A 209 20.90 6.23 18.46
N LYS A 210 20.28 6.92 19.42
CA LYS A 210 19.32 6.27 20.34
C LYS A 210 18.10 5.74 19.60
N VAL A 211 17.58 6.53 18.66
CA VAL A 211 16.40 6.16 17.88
C VAL A 211 16.72 5.02 16.91
N LYS A 212 17.88 5.06 16.24
CA LYS A 212 18.37 3.94 15.42
C LYS A 212 18.41 2.64 16.22
N ASN A 213 19.04 2.64 17.40
CA ASN A 213 19.11 1.46 18.26
C ASN A 213 17.73 0.94 18.67
N ARG A 214 16.74 1.83 18.85
CA ARG A 214 15.37 1.43 19.18
C ARG A 214 14.67 0.76 17.97
N LEU A 215 14.88 1.30 16.77
CA LEU A 215 14.32 0.79 15.52
C LEU A 215 15.02 -0.49 15.04
N SER A 216 16.26 -0.75 15.44
CA SER A 216 16.99 -1.99 15.11
C SER A 216 16.31 -3.28 15.60
N ASN A 217 15.28 -3.18 16.45
CA ASN A 217 14.45 -4.31 16.86
C ASN A 217 13.46 -4.75 15.77
N VAL A 218 13.19 -3.90 14.77
CA VAL A 218 12.15 -4.12 13.75
C VAL A 218 12.60 -3.80 12.33
N LEU A 219 13.71 -3.07 12.17
CA LEU A 219 14.33 -2.74 10.89
C LEU A 219 15.80 -3.15 10.91
N THR A 220 16.32 -3.60 9.77
CA THR A 220 17.76 -3.83 9.62
C THR A 220 18.52 -2.51 9.59
N ALA A 221 19.82 -2.56 9.87
CA ALA A 221 20.69 -1.39 9.73
C ALA A 221 20.65 -0.83 8.29
N GLU A 222 20.57 -1.71 7.29
CA GLU A 222 20.45 -1.36 5.87
C GLU A 222 19.15 -0.63 5.58
N GLU A 223 18.01 -1.12 6.07
CA GLU A 223 16.70 -0.46 5.91
C GLU A 223 16.69 0.93 6.56
N ILE A 224 17.26 1.06 7.75
CA ILE A 224 17.39 2.35 8.45
C ILE A 224 18.26 3.31 7.62
N GLN A 225 19.38 2.84 7.10
CA GLN A 225 20.32 3.68 6.34
C GLN A 225 19.74 4.09 4.98
N GLU A 226 19.00 3.18 4.34
CA GLU A 226 18.24 3.45 3.12
C GLU A 226 17.15 4.51 3.36
N LEU A 227 16.36 4.39 4.43
CA LEU A 227 15.35 5.38 4.80
C LEU A 227 15.94 6.77 5.04
N LEU A 228 17.05 6.83 5.78
CA LEU A 228 17.76 8.08 6.03
C LEU A 228 18.26 8.69 4.71
N GLY A 229 18.85 7.87 3.83
CA GLY A 229 19.31 8.31 2.50
C GLY A 229 18.18 8.89 1.65
N LYS A 230 17.04 8.20 1.58
CA LYS A 230 15.85 8.68 0.85
C LYS A 230 15.34 10.01 1.40
N LYS A 231 15.35 10.20 2.73
CA LYS A 231 14.93 11.47 3.32
C LYS A 231 15.89 12.62 3.00
N VAL A 232 17.20 12.35 2.90
CA VAL A 232 18.15 13.37 2.43
C VAL A 232 17.84 13.78 1.00
N GLU A 233 17.59 12.81 0.11
CA GLU A 233 17.27 13.05 -1.29
C GLU A 233 15.96 13.84 -1.47
N ILE A 234 14.91 13.48 -0.72
CA ILE A 234 13.65 14.24 -0.67
C ILE A 234 13.91 15.71 -0.30
N ASN A 235 14.66 15.95 0.78
CA ASN A 235 14.96 17.31 1.23
C ASN A 235 15.77 18.11 0.19
N GLU A 236 16.65 17.45 -0.56
CA GLU A 236 17.39 18.08 -1.65
C GLU A 236 16.46 18.44 -2.82
N LEU A 237 15.57 17.53 -3.23
CA LEU A 237 14.60 17.76 -4.29
C LEU A 237 13.65 18.92 -3.92
N GLU A 238 13.13 18.95 -2.70
CA GLU A 238 12.31 20.05 -2.16
C GLU A 238 13.03 21.40 -2.28
N SER A 239 14.30 21.45 -1.86
CA SER A 239 15.13 22.67 -1.95
C SER A 239 15.32 23.11 -3.40
N GLN A 240 15.64 22.16 -4.29
CA GLN A 240 15.82 22.46 -5.71
C GLN A 240 14.51 22.94 -6.38
N LEU A 241 13.37 22.36 -6.04
CA LEU A 241 12.05 22.78 -6.55
C LEU A 241 11.69 24.18 -6.07
N ASN A 242 11.97 24.50 -4.80
CA ASN A 242 11.75 25.83 -4.26
C ASN A 242 12.61 26.89 -4.96
N ASN A 243 13.87 26.56 -5.26
CA ASN A 243 14.76 27.46 -6.02
C ASN A 243 14.27 27.71 -7.45
N LEU A 244 13.76 26.69 -8.14
CA LEU A 244 13.19 26.83 -9.49
C LEU A 244 11.96 27.75 -9.49
N LYS A 245 11.06 27.60 -8.53
CA LYS A 245 9.89 28.49 -8.37
C LYS A 245 10.29 29.95 -8.15
N ILE A 246 11.33 30.20 -7.35
CA ILE A 246 11.84 31.56 -7.10
C ILE A 246 12.42 32.17 -8.38
N GLN A 247 13.14 31.38 -9.20
CA GLN A 247 13.71 31.85 -10.46
C GLN A 247 12.63 32.20 -11.50
N GLU A 248 11.58 31.39 -11.61
CA GLU A 248 10.44 31.68 -12.50
C GLU A 248 9.72 32.97 -12.11
N GLN A 249 9.54 33.23 -10.81
CA GLN A 249 8.92 34.46 -10.32
C GLN A 249 9.78 35.72 -10.56
N GLN A 250 11.10 35.57 -10.69
CA GLN A 250 12.01 36.68 -11.00
C GLN A 250 12.16 36.96 -12.50
N GLN A 251 11.71 36.04 -13.35
CA GLN A 251 11.81 36.14 -14.82
C GLN A 251 10.49 36.57 -15.50
N GLN A 252 9.39 36.70 -14.75
CA GLN A 252 8.10 37.28 -15.17
C GLN A 252 8.01 38.77 -14.84
#